data_AF-A0A972BF14-F1
#
_entry.id   AF-A0A972BF14-F1
#
_cell.length_a   1.000
_cell.length_b   1.000
_cell.length_c   1.000
_cell.angle_alpha   90.00
_cell.angle_beta   90.00
_cell.angle_gamma   90.00
#
_symmetry.space_group_name_H-M   'P 1'
#
loop_
_entity.id
_entity.type
_entity.pdbx_description
1 polymer ?
#
loop_
_entity_poly.entity_id
_entity_poly.type
_entity_poly.pdbx_seq_one_letter_code
_entity_poly.pdbx_strand_id
1 'polypeptide(L)'
;FKRVNDTYGHPVGDLVIQALARTCVNALRKSDVFGRLGGEEFAALIRVDTLAQALQVAEKLRTALSHVNVPLPSGETLQFTVSMGVSMMQAADESHFEALNRADAALYAAKQAGRNQCKAAPVDTEHMPADAAVSPPGAAIRHATRVHRTTDTRGEQT
;
A
#
# COMPACT_ATOMS: atom_id res chain seq x y z
N PHE A 1 9.93 9.16 -3.45
CA PHE A 1 10.28 9.07 -4.89
C PHE A 1 11.21 10.17 -5.36
N LYS A 2 11.10 11.40 -4.86
CA LYS A 2 11.95 12.55 -5.25
C LYS A 2 13.43 12.20 -5.48
N ARG A 3 14.06 11.48 -4.54
CA ARG A 3 15.47 11.05 -4.67
C ARG A 3 15.76 10.24 -5.94
N VAL A 4 14.86 9.37 -6.38
CA VAL A 4 15.04 8.63 -7.65
C VAL A 4 15.01 9.59 -8.84
N ASN A 5 14.09 10.56 -8.85
CA ASN A 5 14.04 11.55 -9.93
C ASN A 5 15.26 12.46 -9.91
N ASP A 6 15.69 12.88 -8.73
CA ASP A 6 16.85 13.77 -8.57
C ASP A 6 18.16 13.05 -8.96
N THR A 7 18.27 11.73 -8.72
CA THR A 7 19.47 10.94 -9.04
C THR A 7 19.49 10.40 -10.47
N TYR A 8 18.36 9.91 -10.98
CA TYR A 8 18.29 9.18 -12.25
C TYR A 8 17.41 9.84 -13.32
N GLY A 9 16.79 10.98 -13.00
CA GLY A 9 15.87 11.69 -13.88
C GLY A 9 14.46 11.12 -13.89
N HIS A 10 13.54 11.95 -14.40
CA HIS A 10 12.12 11.59 -14.54
C HIS A 10 11.85 10.30 -15.36
N PRO A 11 12.58 9.99 -16.46
CA PRO A 11 12.34 8.75 -17.20
C PRO A 11 12.50 7.49 -16.35
N VAL A 12 13.52 7.44 -15.49
CA VAL A 12 13.71 6.33 -14.55
C VAL A 12 12.62 6.35 -13.47
N GLY A 13 12.22 7.53 -13.02
CA GLY A 13 11.05 7.69 -12.15
C GLY A 13 9.80 7.00 -12.71
N ASP A 14 9.51 7.24 -13.99
CA ASP A 14 8.35 6.67 -14.69
C ASP A 14 8.44 5.14 -14.82
N LEU A 15 9.63 4.61 -15.13
CA LEU A 15 9.85 3.16 -15.16
C LEU A 15 9.51 2.52 -13.82
N VAL A 16 9.87 3.16 -12.72
CA VAL A 16 9.56 2.59 -11.41
C VAL A 16 8.07 2.72 -11.07
N ILE A 17 7.39 3.80 -11.47
CA ILE A 17 5.93 3.92 -11.35
C ILE A 17 5.23 2.77 -12.11
N GLN A 18 5.67 2.51 -13.34
CA GLN A 18 5.14 1.42 -14.15
C GLN A 18 5.40 0.06 -13.52
N ALA A 19 6.61 -0.16 -13.00
CA ALA A 19 6.98 -1.41 -12.34
C ALA A 19 6.15 -1.65 -11.06
N LEU A 20 5.93 -0.60 -10.26
CA LEU A 20 5.06 -0.65 -9.10
C LEU A 20 3.63 -1.03 -9.50
N ALA A 21 3.06 -0.31 -10.47
CA ALA A 21 1.69 -0.54 -10.91
C ALA A 21 1.48 -1.97 -11.44
N ARG A 22 2.39 -2.45 -12.31
CA ARG A 22 2.35 -3.80 -12.85
C ARG A 22 2.44 -4.86 -11.75
N THR A 23 3.32 -4.67 -10.78
CA THR A 23 3.49 -5.60 -9.67
C THR A 23 2.24 -5.68 -8.80
N CYS A 24 1.63 -4.54 -8.47
CA CYS A 24 0.39 -4.50 -7.70
C CYS A 24 -0.78 -5.15 -8.44
N VAL A 25 -0.99 -4.80 -9.72
CA VAL A 25 -2.07 -5.37 -10.53
C VAL A 25 -1.95 -6.89 -10.66
N ASN A 26 -0.74 -7.42 -10.81
CA ASN A 26 -0.51 -8.87 -10.91
C ASN A 26 -0.68 -9.61 -9.57
N ALA A 27 -0.45 -8.93 -8.45
CA ALA A 27 -0.51 -9.54 -7.12
C ALA A 27 -1.91 -9.52 -6.49
N LEU A 28 -2.75 -8.57 -6.93
CA LEU A 28 -4.14 -8.38 -6.50
C LEU A 28 -5.12 -9.26 -7.30
N ARG A 29 -6.31 -9.50 -6.74
CA ARG A 29 -7.38 -10.23 -7.43
C ARG A 29 -8.03 -9.32 -8.48
N LYS A 30 -8.65 -9.91 -9.51
CA LYS A 30 -9.41 -9.16 -10.52
C LYS A 30 -10.55 -8.31 -9.94
N SER A 31 -11.10 -8.70 -8.78
CA SER A 31 -12.16 -7.97 -8.08
C SER A 31 -11.65 -6.80 -7.25
N ASP A 32 -10.34 -6.74 -6.99
CA ASP A 32 -9.73 -5.66 -6.23
C ASP A 32 -9.51 -4.47 -7.18
N VAL A 33 -9.69 -3.26 -6.66
CA VAL A 33 -9.47 -2.02 -7.42
C VAL A 33 -8.11 -1.48 -7.06
N PHE A 34 -7.28 -1.14 -8.03
CA PHE A 34 -5.99 -0.49 -7.80
C PHE A 34 -5.89 0.76 -8.67
N GLY A 35 -5.48 1.88 -8.09
CA GLY A 35 -5.44 3.16 -8.77
C GLY A 35 -4.30 4.06 -8.30
N ARG A 36 -3.88 4.96 -9.19
CA ARG A 36 -2.96 6.05 -8.86
C ARG A 36 -3.77 7.28 -8.48
N LEU A 37 -3.52 7.83 -7.29
CA LEU A 37 -4.22 9.02 -6.79
C LEU A 37 -3.59 10.31 -7.32
N GLY A 38 -2.27 10.30 -7.53
CA GLY A 38 -1.50 11.44 -8.03
C GLY A 38 -0.02 11.25 -7.73
N GLY A 39 0.88 11.91 -8.46
CA GLY A 39 2.32 11.86 -8.17
C GLY A 39 2.87 10.44 -7.96
N GLU A 40 3.38 10.14 -6.76
CA GLU A 40 3.87 8.82 -6.35
C GLU A 40 2.87 8.01 -5.49
N GLU A 41 1.62 8.44 -5.41
CA GLU A 41 0.58 7.94 -4.52
C GLU A 41 -0.35 6.94 -5.21
N PHE A 42 -0.56 5.79 -4.55
CA PHE A 42 -1.43 4.74 -5.03
C PHE A 42 -2.40 4.29 -3.93
N ALA A 43 -3.53 3.72 -4.33
CA ALA A 43 -4.48 3.09 -3.43
C ALA A 43 -4.99 1.77 -4.01
N ALA A 44 -5.27 0.82 -3.14
CA ALA A 44 -5.94 -0.43 -3.46
C ALA A 44 -7.22 -0.55 -2.63
N LEU A 45 -8.36 -0.82 -3.26
CA LEU A 45 -9.57 -1.25 -2.58
C LEU A 45 -9.67 -2.78 -2.68
N ILE A 46 -9.61 -3.48 -1.56
CA ILE A 46 -9.63 -4.96 -1.50
C ILE A 46 -10.86 -5.46 -0.74
N ARG A 47 -11.21 -6.73 -0.88
CA ARG A 47 -12.28 -7.37 -0.11
C ARG A 47 -11.71 -8.49 0.76
N VAL A 48 -11.74 -8.30 2.07
CA VAL A 48 -11.33 -9.29 3.08
C VAL A 48 -12.32 -9.24 4.26
N ASP A 49 -12.13 -10.04 5.29
CA ASP A 49 -13.05 -10.09 6.45
C ASP A 49 -12.47 -9.38 7.67
N THR A 50 -11.14 -9.21 7.73
CA THR A 50 -10.45 -8.65 8.90
C THR A 50 -9.30 -7.73 8.51
N LEU A 51 -8.97 -6.80 9.41
CA LEU A 51 -7.81 -5.93 9.27
C LEU A 51 -6.49 -6.72 9.20
N ALA A 52 -6.41 -7.87 9.88
CA ALA A 52 -5.25 -8.75 9.81
C ALA A 52 -5.05 -9.32 8.40
N GLN A 53 -6.12 -9.77 7.73
CA GLN A 53 -6.06 -10.21 6.34
C GLN A 53 -5.68 -9.06 5.39
N ALA A 54 -6.20 -7.86 5.62
CA ALA A 54 -5.82 -6.68 4.84
C ALA A 54 -4.32 -6.37 4.98
N LEU A 55 -3.79 -6.47 6.20
CA LEU A 55 -2.37 -6.27 6.48
C LEU A 55 -1.50 -7.36 5.82
N GLN A 56 -1.97 -8.61 5.79
CA GLN A 56 -1.28 -9.69 5.06
C GLN A 56 -1.19 -9.41 3.56
N VAL A 57 -2.27 -8.90 2.94
CA VAL A 57 -2.24 -8.48 1.53
C VAL A 57 -1.25 -7.34 1.32
N ALA A 58 -1.24 -6.34 2.21
CA ALA A 58 -0.29 -5.24 2.14
C ALA A 58 1.17 -5.72 2.27
N GLU A 59 1.47 -6.62 3.22
CA GLU A 59 2.82 -7.16 3.39
C GLU A 59 3.27 -8.03 2.20
N LYS A 60 2.35 -8.78 1.59
CA LYS A 60 2.61 -9.49 0.34
C LYS A 60 3.00 -8.51 -0.78
N LEU A 61 2.26 -7.42 -0.93
CA LEU A 61 2.58 -6.37 -1.93
C LEU A 61 3.92 -5.70 -1.64
N ARG A 62 4.17 -5.31 -0.38
CA ARG A 62 5.43 -4.69 0.04
C ARG A 62 6.62 -5.59 -0.27
N THR A 63 6.52 -6.88 0.07
CA THR A 63 7.57 -7.87 -0.18
C THR A 63 7.79 -8.06 -1.68
N ALA A 64 6.73 -8.25 -2.46
CA ALA A 64 6.83 -8.39 -3.91
C ALA A 64 7.51 -7.17 -4.57
N LEU A 65 7.14 -5.96 -4.15
CA LEU A 65 7.72 -4.72 -4.65
C LEU A 65 9.20 -4.56 -4.27
N SER A 66 9.60 -5.04 -3.08
CA SER A 66 11.00 -4.98 -2.65
C SER A 66 11.95 -5.85 -3.48
N HIS A 67 11.41 -6.83 -4.22
CA HIS A 67 12.18 -7.68 -5.13
C HIS A 67 12.18 -7.18 -6.58
N VAL A 68 11.57 -6.03 -6.87
CA VAL A 68 11.51 -5.48 -8.22
C VAL A 68 12.83 -4.78 -8.55
N ASN A 69 13.49 -5.29 -9.59
CA ASN A 69 14.66 -4.68 -10.20
C ASN A 69 14.22 -3.85 -11.42
N VAL A 70 14.44 -2.53 -11.37
CA VAL A 70 14.16 -1.63 -12.50
C VAL A 70 15.46 -1.40 -13.28
N PRO A 71 15.52 -1.75 -14.57
CA PRO A 71 16.74 -1.57 -15.35
C PRO A 71 17.07 -0.09 -15.54
N LEU A 72 18.35 0.25 -15.43
CA LEU A 72 18.88 1.58 -15.65
C LEU A 72 19.61 1.68 -17.00
N PRO A 73 19.69 2.89 -17.61
CA PRO A 73 20.46 3.10 -18.83
C PRO A 73 21.95 2.74 -18.71
N SER A 74 22.51 2.77 -17.49
CA SER A 74 23.89 2.36 -17.20
C SER A 74 24.13 0.84 -17.32
N GLY A 75 23.07 0.03 -17.44
CA GLY A 75 23.14 -1.44 -17.38
C GLY A 75 22.95 -2.02 -15.97
N GLU A 76 22.95 -1.17 -14.94
CA GLU A 76 22.65 -1.56 -13.56
C GLU A 76 21.14 -1.70 -13.30
N THR A 77 20.75 -2.12 -12.10
CA THR A 77 19.35 -2.15 -11.68
C THR A 77 19.10 -1.32 -10.43
N LEU A 78 17.92 -0.70 -10.36
CA LEU A 78 17.43 0.06 -9.22
C LEU A 78 16.35 -0.75 -8.50
N GLN A 79 16.59 -1.05 -7.24
CA GLN A 79 15.56 -1.55 -6.32
C GLN A 79 14.86 -0.39 -5.60
N PHE A 80 13.64 -0.65 -5.15
CA PHE A 80 12.89 0.31 -4.35
C PHE A 80 11.99 -0.41 -3.34
N THR A 81 11.66 0.30 -2.27
CA THR A 81 10.73 -0.17 -1.25
C THR A 81 9.47 0.71 -1.21
N VAL A 82 8.44 0.22 -0.52
CA VAL A 82 7.20 0.96 -0.27
C VAL A 82 6.84 0.89 1.20
N SER A 83 6.15 1.91 1.69
CA SER A 83 5.45 1.86 2.98
C SER A 83 3.95 1.86 2.70
N MET A 84 3.16 1.17 3.51
CA MET A 84 1.71 1.05 3.27
C MET A 84 0.94 1.33 4.54
N GLY A 85 -0.16 2.07 4.40
CA GLY A 85 -1.14 2.27 5.44
C GLY A 85 -2.40 1.50 5.09
N VAL A 86 -2.91 0.75 6.06
CA VAL A 86 -4.06 -0.13 5.89
C VAL A 86 -5.17 0.33 6.82
N SER A 87 -6.40 0.43 6.32
CA SER A 87 -7.57 0.73 7.13
C SER A 87 -8.76 -0.14 6.74
N MET A 88 -9.71 -0.25 7.67
CA MET A 88 -11.03 -0.80 7.39
C MET A 88 -11.97 0.35 6.98
N MET A 89 -12.84 0.07 6.01
CA MET A 89 -14.07 0.86 5.94
C MET A 89 -14.97 0.44 7.09
N GLN A 90 -15.55 1.41 7.77
CA GLN A 90 -16.43 1.23 8.91
C GLN A 90 -17.87 1.58 8.49
N ALA A 91 -18.86 0.98 9.16
CA ALA A 91 -20.26 1.30 8.90
C ALA A 91 -20.63 2.76 9.23
N ALA A 92 -19.86 3.39 10.13
CA ALA A 92 -20.00 4.78 10.52
C ALA A 92 -19.33 5.78 9.55
N ASP A 93 -18.57 5.30 8.54
CA ASP A 93 -17.95 6.20 7.57
C ASP A 93 -19.02 6.89 6.72
N GLU A 94 -19.02 8.22 6.68
CA GLU A 94 -19.89 8.98 5.78
C GLU A 94 -19.41 8.91 4.33
N SER A 95 -18.11 8.62 4.14
CA SER A 95 -17.51 8.44 2.82
C SER A 95 -16.26 7.56 2.81
N HIS A 96 -15.92 7.05 1.64
CA HIS A 96 -14.67 6.32 1.39
C HIS A 96 -13.41 7.15 1.73
N PHE A 97 -13.50 8.48 1.79
CA PHE A 97 -12.38 9.35 2.13
C PHE A 97 -11.96 9.20 3.60
N GLU A 98 -12.86 8.87 4.50
CA GLU A 98 -12.52 8.67 5.91
C GLU A 98 -11.63 7.44 6.10
N ALA A 99 -11.97 6.34 5.44
CA ALA A 99 -11.10 5.16 5.39
C ALA A 99 -9.74 5.49 4.77
N LEU A 100 -9.69 6.27 3.69
CA LEU A 100 -8.43 6.71 3.09
C LEU A 100 -7.60 7.59 4.04
N ASN A 101 -8.22 8.51 4.78
CA ASN A 101 -7.54 9.36 5.76
C ASN A 101 -6.94 8.52 6.91
N ARG A 102 -7.65 7.51 7.40
CA ARG A 102 -7.11 6.56 8.39
C ARG A 102 -5.93 5.78 7.81
N ALA A 103 -6.01 5.34 6.56
CA ALA A 103 -4.89 4.68 5.88
C ALA A 103 -3.69 5.64 5.74
N ASP A 104 -3.90 6.92 5.44
CA ASP A 104 -2.82 7.91 5.41
C ASP A 104 -2.13 8.13 6.75
N ALA A 105 -2.91 8.21 7.84
CA ALA A 105 -2.35 8.34 9.18
C ALA A 105 -1.46 7.11 9.50
N ALA A 106 -1.93 5.91 9.17
CA ALA A 106 -1.14 4.68 9.36
C ALA A 106 0.12 4.67 8.47
N LEU A 107 0.01 5.14 7.24
CA LEU A 107 1.12 5.26 6.29
C LEU A 107 2.18 6.26 6.76
N TYR A 108 1.74 7.39 7.32
CA TYR A 108 2.62 8.34 7.96
C TYR A 108 3.36 7.70 9.14
N ALA A 109 2.65 6.95 9.99
CA ALA A 109 3.27 6.21 11.09
C ALA A 109 4.27 5.14 10.63
N ALA A 110 4.04 4.51 9.47
CA ALA A 110 4.97 3.56 8.85
C ALA A 110 6.25 4.27 8.37
N LYS A 111 6.09 5.45 7.75
CA LYS A 111 7.23 6.28 7.33
C LYS A 111 8.07 6.75 8.51
N GLN A 112 7.44 7.14 9.61
CA GLN A 112 8.14 7.59 10.82
C GLN A 112 8.85 6.45 11.56
N ALA A 113 8.36 5.22 11.46
CA ALA A 113 9.00 4.05 12.07
C ALA A 113 10.12 3.43 11.22
N GLY A 114 10.66 4.14 10.24
CA GLY A 114 11.79 3.68 9.43
C GLY A 114 11.45 3.25 8.01
N ARG A 115 10.20 3.46 7.54
CA ARG A 115 9.74 3.11 6.17
C ARG A 115 9.81 1.59 5.92
N ASN A 116 9.60 1.17 4.67
CA ASN A 116 9.60 -0.23 4.23
C ASN A 116 8.81 -1.18 5.15
N GLN A 117 7.62 -0.75 5.56
CA GLN A 117 6.74 -1.51 6.44
C GLN A 117 5.27 -1.18 6.19
N CYS A 118 4.38 -2.07 6.57
CA CYS A 118 2.95 -1.82 6.60
C CYS A 118 2.51 -1.46 8.03
N LYS A 119 1.62 -0.48 8.18
CA LYS A 119 0.93 -0.23 9.45
C LYS A 119 -0.57 -0.18 9.23
N ALA A 120 -1.29 -0.69 10.22
CA ALA A 120 -2.74 -0.63 10.25
C ALA A 120 -3.19 0.59 11.06
N ALA A 121 -4.27 1.22 10.62
CA ALA A 121 -4.96 2.25 11.40
C ALA A 121 -5.57 1.61 12.66
N PRO A 122 -5.64 2.35 13.77
CA PRO A 122 -6.38 1.90 14.95
C PRO A 122 -7.83 1.61 14.56
N VAL A 123 -8.41 0.55 15.13
CA VAL A 123 -9.84 0.30 15.03
C VAL A 123 -10.45 0.94 16.27
N ASP A 124 -11.37 1.88 16.11
CA ASP A 124 -12.11 2.43 17.25
C ASP A 124 -12.99 1.32 17.83
N THR A 125 -12.55 0.76 18.96
CA THR A 125 -13.25 -0.33 19.67
C THR A 125 -14.45 0.16 20.47
N GLU A 126 -14.70 1.47 20.53
CA GLU A 126 -15.71 2.06 21.42
C GLU A 126 -17.16 1.91 20.93
N HIS A 127 -17.41 1.40 19.72
CA HIS A 127 -18.77 1.25 19.16
C HIS A 127 -19.10 -0.16 18.63
N MET A 128 -18.45 -1.23 19.12
CA MET A 128 -18.93 -2.59 18.83
C MET A 128 -20.18 -2.89 19.67
N PRO A 129 -21.38 -3.12 19.07
CA PRO A 129 -22.45 -3.76 19.83
C PRO A 129 -22.00 -5.18 20.18
N ALA A 130 -22.21 -5.57 21.44
CA ALA A 130 -21.72 -6.82 22.04
C ALA A 130 -22.26 -8.12 21.39
N ASP A 131 -23.08 -8.02 20.34
CA ASP A 131 -23.82 -9.13 19.74
C ASP A 131 -23.39 -9.49 18.30
N ALA A 132 -22.31 -8.89 17.77
CA ALA A 132 -21.83 -9.17 16.41
C ALA A 132 -20.85 -10.35 16.31
N ALA A 133 -20.80 -11.22 17.33
CA ALA A 133 -20.14 -12.50 17.22
C ALA A 133 -21.02 -13.45 16.39
N VAL A 134 -20.59 -13.72 15.15
CA VAL A 134 -21.24 -14.55 14.11
C VAL A 134 -22.16 -13.76 13.16
N SER A 135 -21.55 -13.08 12.18
CA SER A 135 -22.22 -12.81 10.89
C SER A 135 -22.01 -13.99 9.92
N PRO A 136 -23.01 -14.36 9.10
CA PRO A 136 -22.97 -15.55 8.25
C PRO A 136 -22.02 -15.36 7.04
N PRO A 137 -21.56 -16.46 6.41
CA PRO A 137 -20.71 -16.37 5.22
C PRO A 137 -21.53 -15.74 4.07
N GLY A 138 -21.18 -14.51 3.66
CA GLY A 138 -21.80 -13.87 2.50
C GLY A 138 -21.81 -12.33 2.46
N ALA A 139 -21.53 -11.63 3.56
CA ALA A 139 -21.50 -10.17 3.59
C ALA A 139 -20.11 -9.62 3.23
N ALA A 140 -19.94 -9.25 1.97
CA ALA A 140 -18.69 -8.71 1.44
C ALA A 140 -18.35 -7.31 1.98
N ILE A 141 -17.36 -7.21 2.88
CA ILE A 141 -16.85 -5.93 3.40
C ILE A 141 -15.75 -5.37 2.47
N ARG A 142 -15.88 -4.11 2.05
CA ARG A 142 -14.91 -3.40 1.18
C ARG A 142 -13.82 -2.75 2.05
N HIS A 143 -12.56 -2.75 1.60
CA HIS A 143 -11.40 -2.28 2.37
C HIS A 143 -10.59 -1.31 1.54
N ALA A 144 -10.07 -0.24 2.15
CA ALA A 144 -9.16 0.70 1.50
C ALA A 144 -7.74 0.54 2.03
N THR A 145 -6.78 0.42 1.13
CA THR A 145 -5.34 0.38 1.39
C THR A 145 -4.72 1.57 0.67
N ARG A 146 -3.90 2.37 1.36
CA ARG A 146 -3.13 3.46 0.74
C ARG A 146 -1.65 3.11 0.73
N VAL A 147 -1.03 3.33 -0.42
CA VAL A 147 0.34 2.93 -0.71
C VAL A 147 1.15 4.19 -1.01
N HIS A 148 2.12 4.51 -0.15
CA HIS A 148 3.14 5.50 -0.47
C HIS A 148 4.48 4.82 -0.70
N ARG A 149 5.06 5.08 -1.85
CA ARG A 149 6.39 4.60 -2.14
C ARG A 149 7.43 5.31 -1.28
N THR A 150 8.44 4.57 -0.84
CA THR A 150 9.61 5.13 -0.16
C THR A 150 10.84 4.37 -0.61
N THR A 151 11.61 4.94 -1.51
CA THR A 151 12.84 4.35 -2.06
C THR A 151 14.00 4.47 -1.08
N ASP A 152 14.40 3.36 -0.48
CA ASP A 152 15.78 3.18 -0.03
C ASP A 152 16.63 2.68 -1.21
N THR A 153 17.84 3.20 -1.37
CA THR A 153 18.76 2.79 -2.44
C THR A 153 19.84 2.00 -1.74
N ARG A 154 19.75 0.68 -1.76
CA ARG A 154 20.94 -0.11 -1.51
C ARG A 154 21.73 -0.07 -2.81
N GLY A 155 22.72 0.82 -2.87
CA GLY A 155 23.84 0.62 -3.77
C GLY A 155 24.56 -0.62 -3.27
N GLU A 156 24.49 -1.71 -4.01
CA GLU A 156 25.40 -2.83 -3.82
C GLU A 156 26.80 -2.30 -4.17
N GLN A 157 27.54 -1.88 -3.15
CA GLN A 157 28.99 -1.93 -3.19
C GLN A 157 29.38 -3.34 -2.75
N THR A 158 29.69 -4.20 -3.72
CA THR A 158 30.88 -5.08 -3.79
C THR A 158 30.79 -5.95 -5.02
#